data_AF-A0AA41QGC2-F1
#
_entry.id   AF-A0AA41QGC2-F1
#
_cell.length_a   1.000
_cell.length_b   1.000
_cell.length_c   1.000
_cell.angle_alpha   90.00
_cell.angle_beta   90.00
_cell.angle_gamma   90.00
#
_symmetry.space_group_name_H-M   'P 1'
#
loop_
_entity.id
_entity.type
_entity.pdbx_description
1 polymer ?
#
loop_
_entity_poly.entity_id
_entity_poly.type
_entity_poly.pdbx_seq_one_letter_code
_entity_poly.pdbx_strand_id
1 'polypeptide(L)'
;MQLALRWAPVHHQDVDQTGDHALGGRADHVARIDFDGDWTGRNNWDNAGASGASFSAHAYYSVVETSTHWYLTYLFFHPRDWVDQPFDSEHENDAEGVLLAVEKDGSTYGVLRGAVTVAHTNFYSYTPPGSTWTSGRESVDGTLNLTTSPVDGLAHPVTAQEAKGHGLKAHPQYQINGDGLIYYPSTVAESPSGPDDRDVRYALVDIFGSGGLWSHRADANLFASHGSFAGDTSGGCGSGTFGGCPTNSANAPWGWDHGDDLTGRGEMATDPAKLVAEYFTIPGAFSRDYVTNGYRG
;
A
#
# COMPACT_ATOMS: atom_id res chain seq x y z
N MET A 1 8.01 -14.57 5.86
CA MET A 1 7.70 -13.78 7.08
C MET A 1 8.88 -12.95 7.61
N GLN A 2 10.03 -13.50 8.01
CA GLN A 2 11.11 -12.69 8.65
C GLN A 2 11.69 -11.58 7.76
N LEU A 3 11.97 -11.86 6.47
CA LEU A 3 12.47 -10.85 5.53
C LEU A 3 11.45 -9.71 5.31
N ALA A 4 10.16 -10.05 5.19
CA ALA A 4 9.10 -9.07 5.04
C ALA A 4 8.97 -8.21 6.30
N LEU A 5 8.88 -8.81 7.48
CA LEU A 5 8.79 -8.04 8.72
C LEU A 5 10.00 -7.11 8.91
N ARG A 6 11.21 -7.56 8.55
CA ARG A 6 12.44 -6.75 8.61
C ARG A 6 12.36 -5.47 7.79
N TRP A 7 11.75 -5.50 6.62
CA TRP A 7 11.71 -4.38 5.69
C TRP A 7 10.34 -3.70 5.62
N ALA A 8 9.36 -4.17 6.38
CA ALA A 8 8.03 -3.57 6.43
C ALA A 8 8.12 -2.10 6.90
N PRO A 9 7.37 -1.16 6.30
CA PRO A 9 7.51 0.25 6.64
C PRO A 9 6.97 0.63 8.02
N VAL A 10 7.59 1.60 8.68
CA VAL A 10 6.83 2.45 9.63
C VAL A 10 5.98 3.38 8.78
N HIS A 11 4.67 3.36 9.00
CA HIS A 11 3.72 4.00 8.10
C HIS A 11 2.98 5.13 8.82
N HIS A 12 3.15 6.35 8.32
CA HIS A 12 2.47 7.54 8.80
C HIS A 12 1.20 7.75 7.99
N GLN A 13 0.06 7.92 8.64
CA GLN A 13 -1.23 8.16 7.98
C GLN A 13 -1.79 9.47 8.52
N ASP A 14 -2.03 10.45 7.66
CA ASP A 14 -2.80 11.63 8.03
C ASP A 14 -4.28 11.24 8.20
N VAL A 15 -5.00 11.88 9.12
CA VAL A 15 -6.41 11.56 9.38
C VAL A 15 -7.24 12.82 9.42
N ASP A 16 -8.35 12.81 8.68
CA ASP A 16 -9.34 13.88 8.69
C ASP A 16 -10.67 13.36 9.25
N GLN A 17 -11.26 14.10 10.19
CA GLN A 17 -12.49 13.71 10.87
C GLN A 17 -13.74 14.45 10.34
N THR A 18 -13.57 15.32 9.36
CA THR A 18 -14.60 16.25 8.91
C THR A 18 -15.51 15.62 7.86
N GLY A 19 -16.80 15.93 7.94
CA GLY A 19 -17.81 15.35 7.06
C GLY A 19 -18.27 13.96 7.50
N ASP A 20 -19.42 13.55 6.97
CA ASP A 20 -20.08 12.30 7.38
C ASP A 20 -19.34 11.07 6.83
N HIS A 21 -18.60 11.21 5.73
CA HIS A 21 -17.88 10.10 5.09
C HIS A 21 -16.59 9.72 5.85
N ALA A 22 -16.05 10.63 6.67
CA ALA A 22 -14.87 10.42 7.51
C ALA A 22 -15.07 9.37 8.61
N LEU A 23 -16.32 9.14 9.06
CA LEU A 23 -16.65 8.26 10.20
C LEU A 23 -15.88 8.62 11.48
N GLY A 24 -15.67 9.92 11.73
CA GLY A 24 -14.83 10.41 12.84
C GLY A 24 -13.36 10.06 12.68
N GLY A 25 -12.86 10.02 11.44
CA GLY A 25 -11.48 9.68 11.06
C GLY A 25 -11.25 8.21 10.76
N ARG A 26 -12.18 7.32 11.11
CA ARG A 26 -12.02 5.87 10.90
C ARG A 26 -11.92 5.47 9.43
N ALA A 27 -12.44 6.28 8.50
CA ALA A 27 -12.32 6.01 7.08
C ALA A 27 -10.86 6.06 6.58
N ASP A 28 -9.97 6.78 7.28
CA ASP A 28 -8.53 6.84 6.98
C ASP A 28 -7.70 5.74 7.67
N HIS A 29 -8.33 4.88 8.46
CA HIS A 29 -7.60 3.83 9.17
C HIS A 29 -7.26 2.67 8.22
N VAL A 30 -6.04 2.15 8.33
CA VAL A 30 -5.63 0.92 7.64
C VAL A 30 -6.46 -0.26 8.17
N ALA A 31 -7.06 -1.00 7.26
CA ALA A 31 -7.92 -2.13 7.56
C ALA A 31 -7.51 -3.40 6.81
N ARG A 32 -8.04 -4.54 7.24
CA ARG A 32 -8.09 -5.73 6.39
C ARG A 32 -9.13 -5.51 5.29
N ILE A 33 -8.97 -6.19 4.17
CA ILE A 33 -9.99 -6.21 3.11
C ILE A 33 -11.29 -6.88 3.58
N ASP A 34 -11.18 -7.90 4.44
CA ASP A 34 -12.31 -8.60 5.09
C ASP A 34 -12.64 -8.03 6.49
N PHE A 35 -12.48 -6.71 6.68
CA PHE A 35 -12.65 -6.06 8.00
C PHE A 35 -14.05 -6.22 8.61
N ASP A 36 -15.05 -6.51 7.78
CA ASP A 36 -16.45 -6.74 8.13
C ASP A 36 -16.82 -8.24 8.16
N GLY A 37 -15.86 -9.12 7.90
CA GLY A 37 -16.01 -10.57 7.96
C GLY A 37 -16.40 -11.25 6.65
N ASP A 38 -16.46 -10.53 5.52
CA ASP A 38 -16.66 -11.12 4.20
C ASP A 38 -15.63 -10.63 3.16
N TRP A 39 -15.74 -11.07 1.90
CA TRP A 39 -14.82 -10.70 0.81
C TRP A 39 -15.56 -9.98 -0.33
N THR A 40 -16.55 -9.17 0.02
CA THR A 40 -17.38 -8.43 -0.93
C THR A 40 -16.85 -7.02 -1.03
N GLY A 41 -16.20 -6.67 -2.14
CA GLY A 41 -15.67 -5.31 -2.29
C GLY A 41 -16.76 -4.23 -2.39
N ARG A 42 -18.00 -4.64 -2.74
CA ARG A 42 -19.13 -3.76 -3.07
C ARG A 42 -19.97 -3.29 -1.88
N ASN A 43 -19.63 -3.69 -0.67
CA ASN A 43 -20.32 -3.26 0.55
C ASN A 43 -19.34 -2.71 1.58
N ASN A 44 -18.06 -2.56 1.22
CA ASN A 44 -17.01 -2.06 2.10
C ASN A 44 -17.26 -0.61 2.52
N TRP A 45 -17.81 0.22 1.62
CA TRP A 45 -18.19 1.59 1.95
C TRP A 45 -19.25 1.59 3.05
N ASP A 46 -20.34 0.87 2.86
CA ASP A 46 -21.46 0.76 3.79
C ASP A 46 -21.01 0.17 5.13
N ASN A 47 -20.27 -0.93 5.07
CA ASN A 47 -19.87 -1.69 6.23
C ASN A 47 -18.78 -1.00 7.05
N ALA A 48 -18.01 -0.06 6.50
CA ALA A 48 -17.06 0.75 7.27
C ALA A 48 -17.71 1.46 8.47
N GLY A 49 -18.97 1.89 8.32
CA GLY A 49 -19.77 2.53 9.37
C GLY A 49 -20.48 1.54 10.31
N ALA A 50 -20.46 0.24 10.03
CA ALA A 50 -21.20 -0.76 10.78
C ALA A 50 -20.53 -1.12 12.11
N SER A 51 -21.34 -1.50 13.10
CA SER A 51 -20.84 -1.88 14.44
C SER A 51 -19.95 -3.14 14.47
N GLY A 52 -20.00 -3.98 13.43
CA GLY A 52 -19.18 -5.18 13.30
C GLY A 52 -17.82 -4.94 12.63
N ALA A 53 -17.56 -3.75 12.09
CA ALA A 53 -16.35 -3.43 11.36
C ALA A 53 -15.11 -3.34 12.25
N SER A 54 -14.07 -4.08 11.92
CA SER A 54 -12.81 -4.15 12.65
C SER A 54 -11.66 -3.47 11.90
N PHE A 55 -11.27 -2.28 12.33
CA PHE A 55 -10.08 -1.57 11.84
C PHE A 55 -8.83 -2.00 12.60
N SER A 56 -8.64 -3.32 12.72
CA SER A 56 -7.39 -3.89 13.23
C SER A 56 -6.36 -3.79 12.11
N ALA A 57 -5.27 -3.06 12.34
CA ALA A 57 -4.35 -2.65 11.29
C ALA A 57 -3.59 -3.84 10.70
N HIS A 58 -3.70 -4.03 9.39
CA HIS A 58 -2.97 -5.04 8.65
C HIS A 58 -2.43 -4.47 7.35
N ALA A 59 -1.22 -4.87 6.96
CA ALA A 59 -0.71 -4.65 5.63
C ALA A 59 -0.56 -5.98 4.91
N TYR A 60 -0.94 -6.01 3.63
CA TYR A 60 -0.73 -7.17 2.77
C TYR A 60 0.66 -7.09 2.16
N TYR A 61 1.37 -8.22 2.07
CA TYR A 61 2.68 -8.24 1.46
C TYR A 61 2.89 -9.41 0.49
N SER A 62 3.76 -9.21 -0.50
CA SER A 62 4.29 -10.30 -1.32
C SER A 62 5.81 -10.18 -1.44
N VAL A 63 6.49 -11.32 -1.52
CA VAL A 63 7.92 -11.38 -1.83
C VAL A 63 8.13 -12.11 -3.14
N VAL A 64 8.84 -11.46 -4.06
CA VAL A 64 9.31 -12.03 -5.32
C VAL A 64 10.83 -12.02 -5.31
N GLU A 65 11.46 -13.05 -5.84
CA GLU A 65 12.91 -13.28 -5.70
C GLU A 65 13.56 -13.56 -7.06
N THR A 66 14.67 -12.89 -7.32
CA THR A 66 15.62 -13.25 -8.39
C THR A 66 16.93 -13.73 -7.77
N SER A 67 17.91 -14.14 -8.57
CA SER A 67 19.22 -14.52 -8.03
C SER A 67 19.96 -13.38 -7.30
N THR A 68 19.65 -12.12 -7.63
CA THR A 68 20.37 -10.95 -7.08
C THR A 68 19.53 -10.07 -6.15
N HIS A 69 18.20 -10.14 -6.20
CA HIS A 69 17.33 -9.25 -5.42
C HIS A 69 16.13 -9.97 -4.82
N TRP A 70 15.64 -9.42 -3.72
CA TRP A 70 14.26 -9.59 -3.27
C TRP A 70 13.47 -8.33 -3.58
N TYR A 71 12.22 -8.53 -3.98
CA TYR A 71 11.25 -7.48 -4.26
C TYR A 71 10.09 -7.67 -3.30
N LEU A 72 9.87 -6.68 -2.43
CA LEU A 72 8.83 -6.74 -1.39
C LEU A 72 7.79 -5.68 -1.68
N THR A 73 6.57 -6.11 -1.97
CA THR A 73 5.43 -5.20 -2.11
C THR A 73 4.64 -5.19 -0.81
N TYR A 74 4.28 -4.01 -0.32
CA TYR A 74 3.34 -3.81 0.79
C TYR A 74 2.14 -3.01 0.28
N LEU A 75 0.94 -3.43 0.67
CA LEU A 75 -0.33 -2.79 0.39
C LEU A 75 -1.01 -2.42 1.70
N PHE A 76 -1.49 -1.18 1.78
CA PHE A 76 -2.34 -0.64 2.83
C PHE A 76 -3.72 -0.43 2.22
N PHE A 77 -4.75 -0.95 2.89
CA PHE A 77 -6.13 -0.93 2.39
C PHE A 77 -7.00 -0.05 3.26
N HIS A 78 -7.88 0.70 2.61
CA HIS A 78 -8.88 1.58 3.22
C HIS A 78 -10.24 1.23 2.63
N PRO A 79 -11.32 1.12 3.43
CA PRO A 79 -12.64 0.78 2.88
C PRO A 79 -13.27 1.87 1.99
N ARG A 80 -12.79 3.12 2.10
CA ARG A 80 -13.32 4.30 1.41
C ARG A 80 -12.15 5.18 0.97
N ASP A 81 -12.06 5.54 -0.30
CA ASP A 81 -11.44 6.81 -0.75
C ASP A 81 -12.55 7.84 -0.68
N TRP A 82 -12.46 8.82 0.21
CA TRP A 82 -13.56 9.72 0.52
C TRP A 82 -13.12 11.17 0.45
N VAL A 83 -14.06 12.10 0.22
CA VAL A 83 -13.75 13.53 0.19
C VAL A 83 -14.77 14.36 0.97
N ASP A 84 -14.38 15.56 1.38
CA ASP A 84 -15.27 16.56 1.97
C ASP A 84 -15.36 17.85 1.12
N GLN A 85 -14.71 17.86 -0.05
CA GLN A 85 -14.73 18.96 -0.99
C GLN A 85 -15.69 18.69 -2.15
N PRO A 86 -16.51 19.67 -2.57
CA PRO A 86 -17.55 19.44 -3.56
C PRO A 86 -17.06 19.03 -4.95
N PHE A 87 -15.81 19.31 -5.34
CA PHE A 87 -15.37 19.10 -6.74
C PHE A 87 -14.50 17.86 -6.95
N ASP A 88 -14.17 17.15 -5.89
CA ASP A 88 -13.39 15.93 -5.96
C ASP A 88 -14.31 14.70 -6.03
N SER A 89 -13.78 13.59 -6.53
CA SER A 89 -14.46 12.29 -6.56
C SER A 89 -14.03 11.45 -5.38
N GLU A 90 -14.89 10.52 -5.00
CA GLU A 90 -14.63 9.49 -3.99
C GLU A 90 -14.97 8.11 -4.55
N HIS A 91 -14.47 7.03 -3.97
CA HIS A 91 -14.84 5.69 -4.39
C HIS A 91 -14.74 4.63 -3.28
N GLU A 92 -15.51 3.57 -3.47
CA GLU A 92 -15.44 2.39 -2.62
C GLU A 92 -14.15 1.60 -2.82
N ASN A 93 -13.59 1.16 -1.69
CA ASN A 93 -12.25 0.62 -1.56
C ASN A 93 -11.18 1.64 -1.91
N ASP A 94 -10.03 1.49 -1.26
CA ASP A 94 -8.79 2.04 -1.74
C ASP A 94 -7.61 1.17 -1.30
N ALA A 95 -6.58 1.15 -2.12
CA ALA A 95 -5.41 0.32 -1.89
C ALA A 95 -4.18 0.92 -2.55
N GLU A 96 -3.28 1.38 -1.71
CA GLU A 96 -2.02 2.00 -2.11
C GLU A 96 -0.85 1.27 -1.44
N GLY A 97 0.38 1.54 -1.89
CA GLY A 97 1.49 0.73 -1.42
C GLY A 97 2.87 1.15 -1.84
N VAL A 98 3.82 0.27 -1.51
CA VAL A 98 5.23 0.43 -1.83
C VAL A 98 5.84 -0.89 -2.27
N LEU A 99 6.57 -0.85 -3.38
CA LEU A 99 7.54 -1.87 -3.78
C LEU A 99 8.93 -1.48 -3.25
N LEU A 100 9.59 -2.39 -2.54
CA LEU A 100 10.98 -2.27 -2.11
C LEU A 100 11.88 -3.21 -2.91
N ALA A 101 13.03 -2.72 -3.37
CA ALA A 101 14.07 -3.51 -4.01
C ALA A 101 15.26 -3.68 -3.07
N VAL A 102 15.52 -4.93 -2.66
CA VAL A 102 16.57 -5.30 -1.70
C VAL A 102 17.62 -6.14 -2.43
N GLU A 103 18.85 -5.62 -2.52
CA GLU A 103 19.99 -6.33 -3.09
C GLU A 103 20.48 -7.41 -2.12
N LYS A 104 20.77 -8.60 -2.65
CA LYS A 104 21.42 -9.67 -1.89
C LYS A 104 22.93 -9.46 -1.87
N ASP A 105 23.45 -9.09 -0.70
CA ASP A 105 24.88 -8.88 -0.46
C ASP A 105 25.55 -10.05 0.31
N GLY A 106 24.80 -11.15 0.49
CA GLY A 106 25.22 -12.31 1.29
C GLY A 106 24.86 -12.21 2.78
N SER A 107 24.35 -11.07 3.25
CA SER A 107 23.74 -10.96 4.59
C SER A 107 22.33 -11.57 4.63
N THR A 108 21.82 -11.80 5.84
CA THR A 108 20.49 -12.41 6.05
C THR A 108 19.35 -11.58 5.46
N TYR A 109 19.48 -10.26 5.42
CA TYR A 109 18.41 -9.34 5.03
C TYR A 109 18.75 -8.47 3.82
N GLY A 110 19.95 -8.61 3.26
CA GLY A 110 20.39 -7.79 2.14
C GLY A 110 20.48 -6.30 2.47
N VAL A 111 20.52 -5.50 1.41
CA VAL A 111 20.59 -4.03 1.48
C VAL A 111 19.45 -3.44 0.69
N LEU A 112 18.63 -2.62 1.33
CA LEU A 112 17.59 -1.85 0.64
C LEU A 112 18.24 -0.83 -0.31
N ARG A 113 17.83 -0.84 -1.58
CA ARG A 113 18.44 0.01 -2.63
C ARG A 113 17.49 1.00 -3.28
N GLY A 114 16.22 0.66 -3.37
CA GLY A 114 15.22 1.54 -3.97
C GLY A 114 13.83 1.19 -3.49
N ALA A 115 12.91 2.14 -3.67
CA ALA A 115 11.49 1.94 -3.47
C ALA A 115 10.69 2.65 -4.56
N VAL A 116 9.52 2.11 -4.87
CA VAL A 116 8.53 2.76 -5.74
C VAL A 116 7.19 2.72 -5.01
N THR A 117 6.60 3.88 -4.73
CA THR A 117 5.29 3.99 -4.07
C THR A 117 4.19 4.27 -5.09
N VAL A 118 2.95 4.04 -4.69
CA VAL A 118 1.76 4.37 -5.48
C VAL A 118 1.00 5.49 -4.78
N ALA A 119 0.70 6.56 -5.51
CA ALA A 119 -0.23 7.59 -5.06
C ALA A 119 -1.24 7.88 -6.17
N HIS A 120 -2.47 7.44 -5.95
CA HIS A 120 -3.55 7.37 -6.91
C HIS A 120 -3.13 6.57 -8.16
N THR A 121 -2.95 7.24 -9.29
CA THR A 121 -2.58 6.61 -10.57
C THR A 121 -1.10 6.78 -10.93
N ASN A 122 -0.28 7.24 -9.98
CA ASN A 122 1.12 7.59 -10.24
C ASN A 122 2.08 6.82 -9.36
N PHE A 123 3.23 6.48 -9.94
CA PHE A 123 4.34 5.89 -9.20
C PHE A 123 5.39 6.94 -8.87
N TYR A 124 5.99 6.82 -7.69
CA TYR A 124 7.07 7.70 -7.25
C TYR A 124 8.24 6.88 -6.73
N SER A 125 9.45 7.23 -7.14
CA SER A 125 10.64 6.44 -6.91
C SER A 125 11.61 7.08 -5.95
N TYR A 126 12.22 6.27 -5.10
CA TYR A 126 13.05 6.73 -4.00
C TYR A 126 14.27 5.86 -3.84
N THR A 127 15.34 6.45 -3.32
CA THR A 127 16.50 5.69 -2.83
C THR A 127 16.73 5.96 -1.34
N PRO A 128 17.12 4.96 -0.53
CA PRO A 128 17.49 5.20 0.85
C PRO A 128 18.84 5.94 0.94
N PRO A 129 19.13 6.60 2.08
CA PRO A 129 20.42 7.24 2.30
C PRO A 129 21.59 6.28 2.04
N GLY A 130 22.54 6.70 1.22
CA GLY A 130 23.72 5.90 0.88
C GLY A 130 23.48 4.80 -0.16
N SER A 131 22.29 4.74 -0.80
CA SER A 131 22.10 3.88 -1.96
C SER A 131 23.05 4.25 -3.09
N THR A 132 23.50 3.25 -3.83
CA THR A 132 24.32 3.41 -5.04
C THR A 132 23.49 3.53 -6.31
N TRP A 133 22.17 3.42 -6.20
CA TRP A 133 21.24 3.53 -7.33
C TRP A 133 20.92 4.99 -7.61
N THR A 134 20.70 5.30 -8.88
CA THR A 134 20.32 6.65 -9.34
C THR A 134 19.14 6.56 -10.30
N SER A 135 18.65 7.72 -10.77
CA SER A 135 17.60 7.80 -11.79
C SER A 135 17.92 6.89 -12.99
N GLY A 136 16.92 6.15 -13.44
CA GLY A 136 16.93 5.35 -14.66
C GLY A 136 16.26 6.13 -15.78
N ARG A 137 15.19 5.55 -16.34
CA ARG A 137 14.29 6.25 -17.26
C ARG A 137 13.38 7.23 -16.53
N GLU A 138 13.00 6.89 -15.30
CA GLU A 138 12.31 7.78 -14.39
C GLU A 138 13.28 8.53 -13.46
N SER A 139 12.84 9.68 -12.94
CA SER A 139 13.58 10.43 -11.93
C SER A 139 13.37 9.85 -10.54
N VAL A 140 14.43 9.77 -9.75
CA VAL A 140 14.31 9.58 -8.30
C VAL A 140 13.67 10.82 -7.69
N ASP A 141 12.46 10.67 -7.15
CA ASP A 141 11.62 11.71 -6.57
C ASP A 141 12.07 12.15 -5.17
N GLY A 142 12.87 11.33 -4.49
CA GLY A 142 13.46 11.72 -3.21
C GLY A 142 14.13 10.60 -2.45
N THR A 143 14.27 10.83 -1.14
CA THR A 143 14.92 9.90 -0.22
C THR A 143 13.89 9.08 0.53
N LEU A 144 14.07 7.75 0.53
CA LEU A 144 13.33 6.86 1.43
C LEU A 144 14.02 6.84 2.79
N ASN A 145 13.49 7.61 3.74
CA ASN A 145 14.06 7.67 5.09
C ASN A 145 13.87 6.36 5.85
N LEU A 146 14.76 6.09 6.79
CA LEU A 146 14.63 4.99 7.74
C LEU A 146 14.49 5.55 9.16
N THR A 147 13.67 4.90 9.99
CA THR A 147 13.56 5.20 11.42
C THR A 147 13.67 3.92 12.25
N THR A 148 14.14 4.05 13.48
CA THR A 148 14.16 2.92 14.42
C THR A 148 12.75 2.72 14.98
N SER A 149 12.18 1.53 14.79
CA SER A 149 10.89 1.16 15.36
C SER A 149 11.03 0.95 16.87
N PRO A 150 10.14 1.51 17.70
CA PRO A 150 10.10 1.22 19.14
C PRO A 150 9.62 -0.21 19.45
N VAL A 151 9.02 -0.91 18.48
CA VAL A 151 8.48 -2.27 18.65
C VAL A 151 9.57 -3.32 18.69
N ASP A 152 10.58 -3.22 17.82
CA ASP A 152 11.64 -4.22 17.68
C ASP A 152 13.07 -3.65 17.73
N GLY A 153 13.22 -2.33 17.78
CA GLY A 153 14.51 -1.64 17.81
C GLY A 153 15.28 -1.68 16.48
N LEU A 154 14.66 -2.09 15.38
CA LEU A 154 15.29 -2.18 14.06
C LEU A 154 14.98 -0.93 13.21
N ALA A 155 15.81 -0.67 12.21
CA ALA A 155 15.60 0.43 11.27
C ALA A 155 14.66 0.01 10.12
N HIS A 156 13.52 0.67 9.98
CA HIS A 156 12.51 0.41 8.95
C HIS A 156 12.40 1.58 7.97
N PRO A 157 12.07 1.33 6.69
CA PRO A 157 11.71 2.41 5.77
C PRO A 157 10.47 3.16 6.28
N VAL A 158 10.34 4.44 5.95
CA VAL A 158 9.22 5.27 6.41
C VAL A 158 8.37 5.74 5.23
N THR A 159 7.10 5.37 5.23
CA THR A 159 6.10 5.82 4.27
C THR A 159 5.13 6.80 4.93
N ALA A 160 4.50 7.65 4.14
CA ALA A 160 3.44 8.53 4.56
C ALA A 160 2.27 8.49 3.56
N GLN A 161 1.06 8.59 4.06
CA GLN A 161 -0.18 8.54 3.30
C GLN A 161 -1.07 9.71 3.72
N GLU A 162 -1.66 10.39 2.75
CA GLU A 162 -2.60 11.49 3.02
C GLU A 162 -3.94 10.97 3.54
N ALA A 163 -4.71 11.83 4.22
CA ALA A 163 -6.11 11.56 4.53
C ALA A 163 -6.94 11.52 3.24
N LYS A 164 -8.17 10.99 3.31
CA LYS A 164 -9.18 11.08 2.23
C LYS A 164 -8.88 10.24 0.99
N GLY A 165 -8.03 10.74 0.09
CA GLY A 165 -7.69 10.07 -1.18
C GLY A 165 -6.50 9.12 -1.08
N HIS A 166 -5.87 9.06 0.10
CA HIS A 166 -4.93 8.01 0.49
C HIS A 166 -3.70 7.79 -0.41
N GLY A 167 -3.27 8.76 -1.23
CA GLY A 167 -2.02 8.62 -1.95
C GLY A 167 -0.82 8.33 -1.04
N LEU A 168 0.04 7.35 -1.39
CA LEU A 168 1.18 6.91 -0.56
C LEU A 168 2.53 7.34 -1.16
N LYS A 169 3.36 7.98 -0.34
CA LYS A 169 4.71 8.43 -0.70
C LYS A 169 5.73 8.11 0.39
N ALA A 170 7.02 8.33 0.11
CA ALA A 170 8.03 8.31 1.16
C ALA A 170 7.84 9.50 2.12
N HIS A 171 7.91 9.26 3.42
CA HIS A 171 7.90 10.35 4.40
C HIS A 171 9.20 11.19 4.26
N PRO A 172 9.14 12.54 4.26
CA PRO A 172 8.01 13.40 4.66
C PRO A 172 7.34 14.12 3.46
N GLN A 173 7.24 13.49 2.28
CA GLN A 173 6.55 14.14 1.14
C GLN A 173 5.07 14.30 1.41
N TYR A 174 4.46 13.31 2.07
CA TYR A 174 3.25 13.52 2.87
C TYR A 174 3.62 13.59 4.34
N GLN A 175 2.81 14.34 5.08
CA GLN A 175 2.95 14.58 6.50
C GLN A 175 1.57 14.56 7.13
N ILE A 176 1.56 14.19 8.39
CA ILE A 176 0.41 14.39 9.24
C ILE A 176 0.19 15.89 9.45
N ASN A 177 -1.04 16.35 9.25
CA ASN A 177 -1.47 17.73 9.46
C ASN A 177 -2.67 17.78 10.41
N GLY A 178 -2.39 17.80 11.71
CA GLY A 178 -3.41 17.69 12.75
C GLY A 178 -3.43 16.27 13.30
N ASP A 179 -4.58 15.61 13.20
CA ASP A 179 -4.74 14.23 13.65
C ASP A 179 -4.04 13.26 12.68
N GLY A 180 -3.74 12.05 13.14
CA GLY A 180 -3.12 11.03 12.31
C GLY A 180 -2.57 9.87 13.10
N LEU A 181 -2.07 8.87 12.38
CA LEU A 181 -1.66 7.60 12.93
C LEU A 181 -0.20 7.30 12.58
N ILE A 182 0.48 6.58 13.46
CA ILE A 182 1.77 5.96 13.13
C ILE A 182 1.67 4.48 13.40
N TYR A 183 1.81 3.71 12.32
CA TYR A 183 1.72 2.28 12.31
C TYR A 183 3.11 1.65 12.31
N TYR A 184 3.36 0.74 13.24
CA TYR A 184 4.61 0.00 13.39
C TYR A 184 4.44 -1.47 13.00
N PRO A 185 5.32 -2.03 12.16
CA PRO A 185 5.23 -3.42 11.75
C PRO A 185 5.40 -4.35 12.96
N SER A 186 4.54 -5.35 13.07
CA SER A 186 4.54 -6.30 14.18
C SER A 186 3.99 -7.68 13.77
N THR A 187 4.01 -8.60 14.73
CA THR A 187 3.35 -9.92 14.60
C THR A 187 1.94 -9.92 15.16
N VAL A 188 1.50 -8.80 15.74
CA VAL A 188 0.15 -8.58 16.25
C VAL A 188 -0.43 -7.33 15.58
N ALA A 189 -1.75 -7.32 15.43
CA ALA A 189 -2.48 -6.17 14.91
C ALA A 189 -3.25 -5.49 16.04
N GLU A 190 -3.32 -4.17 16.00
CA GLU A 190 -4.04 -3.33 16.94
C GLU A 190 -5.05 -2.46 16.18
N SER A 191 -6.16 -2.13 16.83
CA SER A 191 -7.03 -1.08 16.33
C SER A 191 -6.60 0.26 16.93
N PRO A 192 -6.52 1.34 16.13
CA PRO A 192 -6.24 2.66 16.67
C PRO A 192 -7.24 3.01 17.79
N SER A 193 -6.73 3.56 18.88
CA SER A 193 -7.55 4.01 20.02
C SER A 193 -8.33 5.29 19.72
N GLY A 194 -7.93 6.02 18.68
CA GLY A 194 -8.56 7.22 18.17
C GLY A 194 -7.86 7.72 16.89
N PRO A 195 -8.29 8.87 16.33
CA PRO A 195 -7.77 9.41 15.08
C PRO A 195 -6.34 9.98 15.19
N ASP A 196 -5.81 10.17 16.40
CA ASP A 196 -4.46 10.71 16.67
C ASP A 196 -3.53 9.68 17.33
N ASP A 197 -3.79 8.38 17.15
CA ASP A 197 -2.99 7.30 17.74
C ASP A 197 -1.64 7.08 17.02
N ARG A 198 -0.56 7.58 17.63
CA ARG A 198 0.81 7.54 17.09
C ARG A 198 1.60 6.28 17.50
N ASP A 199 0.94 5.27 18.05
CA ASP A 199 1.55 4.01 18.48
C ASP A 199 0.63 2.82 18.21
N VAL A 200 0.44 2.51 16.92
CA VAL A 200 -0.43 1.41 16.49
C VAL A 200 0.42 0.29 15.88
N ARG A 201 0.27 -0.94 16.33
CA ARG A 201 0.89 -2.09 15.66
C ARG A 201 0.04 -2.62 14.52
N TYR A 202 0.69 -2.93 13.40
CA TYR A 202 0.04 -3.64 12.30
C TYR A 202 0.67 -4.99 12.03
N ALA A 203 -0.16 -5.99 11.72
CA ALA A 203 0.30 -7.32 11.32
C ALA A 203 0.45 -7.44 9.80
N LEU A 204 1.32 -8.34 9.37
CA LEU A 204 1.52 -8.65 7.95
C LEU A 204 0.69 -9.86 7.50
N VAL A 205 -0.04 -9.70 6.41
CA VAL A 205 -0.76 -10.78 5.72
C VAL A 205 -0.04 -11.13 4.43
N ASP A 206 0.42 -12.36 4.28
CA ASP A 206 1.03 -12.83 3.03
C ASP A 206 -0.06 -12.92 1.96
N ILE A 207 0.10 -12.17 0.86
CA ILE A 207 -0.83 -12.15 -0.27
C ILE A 207 -1.08 -13.56 -0.84
N PHE A 208 -0.08 -14.44 -0.80
CA PHE A 208 -0.20 -15.83 -1.27
C PHE A 208 -0.58 -16.81 -0.15
N GLY A 209 -0.58 -16.36 1.10
CA GLY A 209 -0.87 -17.17 2.27
C GLY A 209 -2.36 -17.40 2.52
N SER A 210 -2.66 -18.16 3.58
CA SER A 210 -4.01 -18.32 4.09
C SER A 210 -4.55 -16.98 4.60
N GLY A 211 -5.74 -16.58 4.15
CA GLY A 211 -6.29 -15.24 4.40
C GLY A 211 -5.64 -14.14 3.56
N GLY A 212 -4.79 -14.51 2.59
CA GLY A 212 -4.19 -13.61 1.62
C GLY A 212 -5.06 -13.38 0.40
N LEU A 213 -4.80 -12.25 -0.27
CA LEU A 213 -5.63 -11.74 -1.35
C LEU A 213 -5.57 -12.53 -2.66
N TRP A 214 -4.43 -13.17 -2.97
CA TRP A 214 -4.23 -13.80 -4.28
C TRP A 214 -5.17 -14.97 -4.52
N SER A 215 -5.58 -15.69 -3.47
CA SER A 215 -6.55 -16.77 -3.57
C SER A 215 -7.94 -16.28 -4.03
N HIS A 216 -8.27 -15.01 -3.77
CA HIS A 216 -9.52 -14.36 -4.16
C HIS A 216 -9.44 -13.62 -5.50
N ARG A 217 -8.31 -13.65 -6.22
CA ARG A 217 -8.11 -12.87 -7.47
C ARG A 217 -9.13 -13.10 -8.59
N ALA A 218 -9.88 -14.20 -8.52
CA ALA A 218 -10.94 -14.57 -9.46
C ALA A 218 -12.34 -14.53 -8.82
N ASP A 219 -12.45 -14.11 -7.56
CA ASP A 219 -13.71 -13.91 -6.87
C ASP A 219 -14.39 -12.63 -7.37
N ALA A 220 -15.52 -12.80 -8.05
CA ALA A 220 -16.25 -11.68 -8.65
C ALA A 220 -16.94 -10.77 -7.61
N ASN A 221 -17.08 -11.23 -6.36
CA ASN A 221 -17.56 -10.40 -5.26
C ASN A 221 -16.50 -9.39 -4.83
N LEU A 222 -15.22 -9.76 -4.93
CA LEU A 222 -14.09 -8.92 -4.53
C LEU A 222 -13.47 -8.15 -5.69
N PHE A 223 -13.41 -8.73 -6.87
CA PHE A 223 -12.75 -8.15 -8.04
C PHE A 223 -13.73 -8.02 -9.21
N ALA A 224 -13.86 -6.81 -9.76
CA ALA A 224 -14.66 -6.57 -10.96
C ALA A 224 -13.91 -6.95 -12.24
N SER A 225 -12.59 -6.84 -12.22
CA SER A 225 -11.70 -7.31 -13.27
C SER A 225 -10.35 -7.69 -12.68
N HIS A 226 -9.43 -8.21 -13.50
CA HIS A 226 -8.11 -8.63 -13.00
C HIS A 226 -7.39 -7.48 -12.29
N GLY A 227 -7.27 -7.55 -10.97
CA GLY A 227 -6.59 -6.55 -10.15
C GLY A 227 -7.37 -5.26 -9.87
N SER A 228 -8.61 -5.12 -10.36
CA SER A 228 -9.50 -4.01 -9.97
C SER A 228 -10.51 -4.49 -8.95
N PHE A 229 -10.49 -3.89 -7.76
CA PHE A 229 -11.48 -4.20 -6.74
C PHE A 229 -12.88 -3.91 -7.28
N ALA A 230 -13.82 -4.75 -6.90
CA ALA A 230 -15.21 -4.52 -7.12
C ALA A 230 -15.70 -3.44 -6.16
N GLY A 231 -16.18 -2.31 -6.66
CA GLY A 231 -16.78 -1.25 -5.85
C GLY A 231 -18.00 -0.69 -6.55
N ASP A 232 -18.99 -0.25 -5.78
CA ASP A 232 -20.20 0.37 -6.27
C ASP A 232 -20.43 1.78 -5.68
N THR A 233 -21.66 2.27 -5.71
CA THR A 233 -22.03 3.63 -5.28
C THR A 233 -23.00 3.60 -4.09
N SER A 234 -23.01 2.52 -3.31
CA SER A 234 -23.87 2.38 -2.14
C SER A 234 -23.33 3.14 -0.92
N GLY A 235 -24.05 3.06 0.21
CA GLY A 235 -23.66 3.68 1.48
C GLY A 235 -23.46 5.19 1.49
N GLY A 236 -23.97 5.91 0.49
CA GLY A 236 -23.84 7.36 0.38
C GLY A 236 -22.63 7.83 -0.43
N CYS A 237 -21.87 6.93 -1.07
CA CYS A 237 -20.77 7.32 -1.95
C CYS A 237 -21.26 8.23 -3.08
N GLY A 238 -20.55 9.34 -3.30
CA GLY A 238 -20.87 10.44 -4.20
C GLY A 238 -21.89 11.43 -3.63
N SER A 239 -22.40 11.23 -2.41
CA SER A 239 -23.37 12.14 -1.81
C SER A 239 -22.69 13.42 -1.35
N GLY A 240 -23.11 14.56 -1.90
CA GLY A 240 -22.54 15.87 -1.54
C GLY A 240 -21.28 16.24 -2.34
N THR A 241 -20.86 15.38 -3.27
CA THR A 241 -19.74 15.64 -4.19
C THR A 241 -20.26 15.77 -5.63
N PHE A 242 -19.73 16.73 -6.38
CA PHE A 242 -19.96 16.88 -7.82
C PHE A 242 -19.04 15.98 -8.66
N GLY A 243 -17.90 15.54 -8.09
CA GLY A 243 -17.01 14.56 -8.71
C GLY A 243 -17.61 13.16 -8.76
N GLY A 244 -18.64 12.89 -7.94
CA GLY A 244 -19.39 11.65 -7.94
C GLY A 244 -18.63 10.47 -7.35
N CYS A 245 -19.15 9.26 -7.61
CA CYS A 245 -18.59 8.00 -7.13
C CYS A 245 -18.39 7.01 -8.29
N PRO A 246 -17.22 7.01 -8.96
CA PRO A 246 -16.91 5.99 -9.95
C PRO A 246 -16.78 4.59 -9.33
N THR A 247 -17.33 3.60 -10.02
CA THR A 247 -17.31 2.19 -9.60
C THR A 247 -16.00 1.51 -10.00
N ASN A 248 -15.52 0.58 -9.17
CA ASN A 248 -14.35 -0.29 -9.43
C ASN A 248 -13.04 0.47 -9.68
N SER A 249 -12.82 1.55 -8.93
CA SER A 249 -11.70 2.48 -9.13
C SER A 249 -10.39 2.00 -8.49
N ALA A 250 -10.48 1.38 -7.31
CA ALA A 250 -9.32 0.88 -6.58
C ALA A 250 -8.70 -0.36 -7.21
N ASN A 251 -7.37 -0.51 -7.05
CA ASN A 251 -6.63 -1.64 -7.62
C ASN A 251 -5.79 -2.35 -6.55
N ALA A 252 -5.68 -3.67 -6.69
CA ALA A 252 -4.69 -4.48 -5.97
C ALA A 252 -3.31 -4.35 -6.64
N PRO A 253 -2.22 -4.91 -6.07
CA PRO A 253 -0.86 -4.67 -6.58
C PRO A 253 -0.63 -5.16 -8.02
N TRP A 254 -1.37 -6.19 -8.46
CA TRP A 254 -1.36 -6.68 -9.84
C TRP A 254 -2.34 -5.94 -10.76
N GLY A 255 -2.89 -4.82 -10.30
CA GLY A 255 -3.74 -3.91 -11.06
C GLY A 255 -3.30 -2.45 -11.01
N TRP A 256 -2.31 -2.09 -10.17
CA TRP A 256 -1.70 -0.76 -10.17
C TRP A 256 -0.99 -0.47 -11.49
N ASP A 257 -1.08 0.77 -11.96
CA ASP A 257 -0.53 1.20 -13.24
C ASP A 257 -0.08 2.66 -13.17
N HIS A 258 1.03 2.97 -13.83
CA HIS A 258 1.45 4.35 -14.07
C HIS A 258 1.23 4.62 -15.56
N GLY A 259 0.09 5.25 -15.88
CA GLY A 259 -0.48 5.25 -17.23
C GLY A 259 0.35 5.94 -18.32
N ASP A 260 1.45 6.59 -17.98
CA ASP A 260 2.37 7.30 -18.87
C ASP A 260 3.79 6.68 -18.95
N ASP A 261 4.02 5.50 -18.37
CA ASP A 261 5.29 4.78 -18.50
C ASP A 261 5.24 3.54 -19.43
N LEU A 262 6.36 2.81 -19.50
CA LEU A 262 6.51 1.59 -20.31
C LEU A 262 6.17 0.32 -19.53
N THR A 263 5.99 0.44 -18.22
CA THR A 263 5.55 -0.67 -17.40
C THR A 263 4.08 -0.91 -17.65
N GLY A 264 3.73 -2.18 -17.74
CA GLY A 264 2.34 -2.56 -17.90
C GLY A 264 1.63 -2.52 -16.56
N ARG A 265 0.33 -2.29 -16.61
CA ARG A 265 -0.57 -2.53 -15.48
C ARG A 265 -0.26 -3.83 -14.74
N GLY A 266 -0.02 -3.71 -13.44
CA GLY A 266 0.28 -4.79 -12.52
C GLY A 266 1.75 -5.25 -12.51
N GLU A 267 2.63 -4.68 -13.32
CA GLU A 267 4.04 -5.08 -13.36
C GLU A 267 4.79 -4.74 -12.07
N MET A 268 4.33 -3.78 -11.26
CA MET A 268 4.88 -3.56 -9.91
C MET A 268 4.86 -4.83 -9.06
N ALA A 269 3.81 -5.66 -9.18
CA ALA A 269 3.73 -6.94 -8.49
C ALA A 269 4.23 -8.11 -9.33
N THR A 270 3.87 -8.16 -10.61
CA THR A 270 4.07 -9.34 -11.46
C THR A 270 5.42 -9.39 -12.17
N ASP A 271 6.07 -8.23 -12.41
CA ASP A 271 7.43 -8.09 -12.95
C ASP A 271 8.22 -6.96 -12.24
N PRO A 272 8.39 -7.01 -10.90
CA PRO A 272 9.08 -5.95 -10.17
C PRO A 272 10.54 -5.76 -10.60
N ALA A 273 11.17 -6.78 -11.21
CA ALA A 273 12.55 -6.69 -11.69
C ALA A 273 12.62 -5.89 -13.00
N LYS A 274 11.62 -6.02 -13.88
CA LYS A 274 11.46 -5.12 -15.03
C LYS A 274 11.24 -3.69 -14.55
N LEU A 275 10.23 -3.46 -13.70
CA LEU A 275 9.88 -2.12 -13.24
C LEU A 275 11.09 -1.43 -12.61
N VAL A 276 11.78 -2.10 -11.68
CA VAL A 276 12.97 -1.54 -11.02
C VAL A 276 14.12 -1.23 -11.99
N ALA A 277 14.34 -2.04 -13.04
CA ALA A 277 15.34 -1.75 -14.06
C ALA A 277 14.96 -0.59 -15.00
N GLU A 278 13.68 -0.24 -15.09
CA GLU A 278 13.23 0.93 -15.84
C GLU A 278 13.37 2.20 -14.99
N TYR A 279 12.97 2.14 -13.73
CA TYR A 279 12.98 3.27 -12.80
C TYR A 279 14.39 3.66 -12.33
N PHE A 280 15.32 2.72 -12.22
CA PHE A 280 16.65 2.97 -11.65
C PHE A 280 17.80 2.56 -12.58
N THR A 281 18.89 3.32 -12.50
CA THR A 281 20.21 2.87 -12.95
C THR A 281 20.84 2.02 -11.84
N ILE A 282 21.05 0.74 -12.12
CA ILE A 282 21.49 -0.25 -11.14
C ILE A 282 22.93 -0.66 -11.45
N PRO A 283 23.92 -0.31 -10.58
CA PRO A 283 25.28 -0.77 -10.76
C PRO A 283 25.41 -2.26 -10.39
N GLY A 284 26.30 -2.96 -11.07
CA GLY A 284 26.65 -4.35 -10.74
C GLY A 284 25.70 -5.39 -11.32
N ALA A 285 25.56 -6.51 -10.61
CA ALA A 285 24.80 -7.66 -11.10
C ALA A 285 23.29 -7.48 -10.88
N PHE A 286 22.52 -7.62 -11.96
CA PHE A 286 21.06 -7.51 -11.93
C PHE A 286 20.41 -8.64 -12.73
N SER A 287 19.58 -9.45 -12.07
CA SER A 287 18.88 -10.57 -12.68
C SER A 287 17.40 -10.26 -12.78
N ARG A 288 16.83 -10.48 -13.97
CA ARG A 288 15.37 -10.46 -14.23
C ARG A 288 14.75 -11.86 -14.25
N ASP A 289 15.56 -12.88 -13.99
CA ASP A 289 15.10 -14.27 -13.94
C ASP A 289 14.64 -14.59 -12.52
N TYR A 290 13.35 -14.89 -12.39
CA TYR A 290 12.74 -15.18 -11.09
C TYR A 290 13.10 -16.58 -10.60
N VAL A 291 13.60 -16.64 -9.37
CA VAL A 291 13.75 -17.86 -8.58
C VAL A 291 12.40 -18.25 -7.99
N THR A 292 11.67 -17.27 -7.45
CA THR A 292 10.28 -17.45 -7.00
C THR A 292 9.45 -16.23 -7.36
N ASN A 293 8.29 -16.43 -7.98
CA ASN A 293 7.30 -15.39 -8.25
C ASN A 293 5.89 -16.00 -8.16
N GLY A 294 5.19 -15.74 -7.04
CA GLY A 294 3.87 -16.30 -6.79
C GLY A 294 2.77 -15.82 -7.74
N TYR A 295 3.01 -14.73 -8.49
CA TYR A 295 2.08 -14.21 -9.48
C TYR A 295 2.17 -14.92 -10.84
N ARG A 296 3.24 -15.69 -11.09
CA ARG A 296 3.50 -16.38 -12.38
C ARG A 296 3.29 -17.90 -12.33
N GLY A 297 2.75 -18.41 -11.22
CA GLY A 297 2.51 -19.83 -10.94
C GLY A 297 1.06 -20.26 -11.17
#